data_AF-A0AAP2PCI0-F1
#
_entry.id   AF-A0AAP2PCI0-F1
#
_cell.length_a   1.000
_cell.length_b   1.000
_cell.length_c   1.000
_cell.angle_alpha   90.00
_cell.angle_beta   90.00
_cell.angle_gamma   90.00
#
_symmetry.space_group_name_H-M   'P 1'
#
loop_
_entity.id
_entity.type
_entity.pdbx_description
1 polymer ?
#
loop_
_entity_poly.entity_id
_entity_poly.type
_entity_poly.pdbx_seq_one_letter_code
_entity_poly.pdbx_strand_id
1 'polypeptide(L)'
;MYFDDGVLETWLKGDRDAIEFIGIISDIAHVWDDLIDRDHPVDDETIDRVFSNMLIDLPCNAFYVKHFDRLHAILTTAIANWQAANKMEREGDDYERSIAFILRSSYVDLVTQSAYLLGGAAWARQVAEEIRLMTHRETYGGYLEALDRERARREKGGGVRSALPEGAVLVAPREKKHPVKPS
;
A
#
# COMPACT_ATOMS: atom_id res chain seq x y z
N MET A 1 -6.48 -5.88 5.00
CA MET A 1 -6.61 -6.14 6.44
C MET A 1 -7.05 -4.87 7.15
N TYR A 2 -8.32 -4.79 7.57
CA TYR A 2 -8.74 -3.72 8.45
C TYR A 2 -8.32 -4.09 9.87
N PHE A 3 -7.59 -3.21 10.54
CA PHE A 3 -7.38 -3.36 11.97
C PHE A 3 -8.72 -3.21 12.67
N ASP A 4 -8.93 -3.96 13.75
CA ASP A 4 -10.07 -3.72 14.63
C ASP A 4 -9.88 -2.38 15.33
N ASP A 5 -10.90 -1.51 15.27
CA ASP A 5 -10.84 -0.15 15.82
C ASP A 5 -10.48 -0.16 17.32
N GLY A 6 -10.97 -1.15 18.08
CA GLY A 6 -10.66 -1.29 19.51
C GLY A 6 -9.21 -1.67 19.78
N VAL A 7 -8.60 -2.45 18.87
CA VAL A 7 -7.18 -2.81 18.98
C VAL A 7 -6.29 -1.61 18.66
N LEU A 8 -6.58 -0.86 17.59
CA LEU A 8 -5.84 0.36 17.28
C LEU A 8 -5.98 1.39 18.39
N GLU A 9 -7.18 1.58 18.96
CA GLU A 9 -7.40 2.47 20.08
C GLU A 9 -6.52 2.10 21.28
N THR A 10 -6.36 0.81 21.55
CA THR A 10 -5.48 0.30 22.61
C THR A 10 -4.01 0.58 22.28
N TRP A 11 -3.52 0.12 21.12
CA TRP A 11 -2.11 0.26 20.71
C TRP A 11 -1.66 1.71 20.59
N LEU A 12 -2.56 2.59 20.19
CA LEU A 12 -2.30 4.01 19.99
C LEU A 12 -2.81 4.86 21.18
N LYS A 13 -3.10 4.23 22.31
CA LYS A 13 -3.42 4.91 23.59
C LYS A 13 -4.54 5.96 23.46
N GLY A 14 -5.51 5.71 22.58
CA GLY A 14 -6.62 6.62 22.30
C GLY A 14 -6.25 7.89 21.54
N ASP A 15 -5.03 8.01 20.99
CA ASP A 15 -4.63 9.15 20.17
C ASP A 15 -5.35 9.10 18.82
N ARG A 16 -6.35 9.97 18.66
CA ARG A 16 -7.24 9.97 17.50
C ARG A 16 -6.51 10.30 16.19
N ASP A 17 -5.56 11.22 16.24
CA ASP A 17 -4.81 11.63 15.05
C ASP A 17 -3.90 10.49 14.58
N ALA A 18 -3.30 9.73 15.51
CA ALA A 18 -2.53 8.53 15.19
C ALA A 18 -3.40 7.41 14.60
N ILE A 19 -4.59 7.18 15.17
CA ILE A 19 -5.55 6.18 14.67
C ILE A 19 -5.99 6.54 13.26
N GLU A 20 -6.38 7.79 13.03
CA GLU A 20 -6.74 8.31 11.71
C GLU A 20 -5.59 8.16 10.71
N PHE A 21 -4.36 8.52 11.11
CA PHE A 21 -3.17 8.34 10.27
C PHE A 21 -2.98 6.88 9.81
N ILE A 22 -3.07 5.92 10.74
CA ILE A 22 -2.94 4.49 10.40
C ILE A 22 -4.10 4.04 9.51
N GLY A 23 -5.32 4.53 9.75
CA GLY A 23 -6.48 4.27 8.91
C GLY A 23 -6.28 4.74 7.47
N ILE A 24 -5.84 6.00 7.29
CA ILE A 24 -5.56 6.59 5.97
C ILE A 24 -4.50 5.77 5.23
N ILE A 25 -3.37 5.46 5.88
CA ILE A 25 -2.30 4.67 5.25
C ILE A 25 -2.78 3.26 4.88
N SER A 26 -3.59 2.63 5.72
CA SER A 26 -4.11 1.28 5.45
C SER A 26 -5.07 1.27 4.26
N ASP A 27 -5.95 2.28 4.15
CA ASP A 27 -6.85 2.44 2.99
C ASP A 27 -6.05 2.65 1.70
N ILE A 28 -5.06 3.55 1.73
CA ILE A 28 -4.15 3.79 0.60
C ILE A 28 -3.41 2.51 0.19
N ALA A 29 -2.87 1.76 1.15
CA ALA A 29 -2.09 0.55 0.88
C ALA A 29 -2.94 -0.53 0.21
N HIS A 30 -4.16 -0.80 0.71
CA HIS A 30 -5.03 -1.82 0.10
C HIS A 30 -5.50 -1.43 -1.30
N VAL A 31 -5.95 -0.18 -1.48
CA VAL A 31 -6.41 0.27 -2.80
C VAL A 31 -5.27 0.28 -3.79
N TRP A 32 -4.05 0.64 -3.38
CA TRP A 32 -2.87 0.54 -4.25
C TRP A 32 -2.58 -0.92 -4.64
N ASP A 33 -2.66 -1.86 -3.70
CA ASP A 33 -2.49 -3.29 -3.96
C ASP A 33 -3.52 -3.81 -4.97
N ASP A 34 -4.80 -3.56 -4.74
CA ASP A 34 -5.91 -3.97 -5.61
C ASP A 34 -5.75 -3.41 -7.04
N LEU A 35 -5.35 -2.15 -7.18
CA LEU A 35 -5.11 -1.51 -8.48
C LEU A 35 -3.94 -2.15 -9.25
N ILE A 36 -2.94 -2.68 -8.53
CA ILE A 36 -1.73 -3.27 -9.11
C ILE A 36 -1.94 -4.74 -9.45
N ASP A 37 -2.61 -5.49 -8.57
CA ASP A 37 -2.88 -6.91 -8.78
C ASP A 37 -4.07 -7.20 -9.68
N ARG A 38 -5.00 -6.23 -9.78
CA ARG A 38 -6.19 -6.26 -10.66
C ARG A 38 -7.06 -7.49 -10.43
N ASP A 39 -7.08 -7.98 -9.20
CA ASP A 39 -7.85 -9.15 -8.79
C ASP A 39 -9.13 -8.76 -8.03
N HIS A 40 -9.21 -7.52 -7.56
CA HIS A 40 -10.40 -6.89 -6.98
C HIS A 40 -10.79 -5.61 -7.75
N PRO A 41 -12.05 -5.46 -8.16
CA PRO A 41 -12.51 -4.21 -8.76
C PRO A 41 -12.56 -3.11 -7.70
N VAL A 42 -12.02 -1.94 -8.04
CA VAL A 42 -12.09 -0.72 -7.24
C VAL A 42 -12.98 0.28 -7.98
N ASP A 43 -13.99 0.82 -7.30
CA ASP A 43 -14.88 1.84 -7.87
C ASP A 43 -14.24 3.24 -7.92
N ASP A 44 -14.78 4.09 -8.81
CA ASP A 44 -14.27 5.44 -9.06
C ASP A 44 -14.33 6.30 -7.78
N GLU A 45 -15.39 6.16 -6.97
CA GLU A 45 -15.53 6.88 -5.71
C GLU A 45 -14.43 6.53 -4.69
N THR A 46 -14.03 5.26 -4.63
CA THR A 46 -12.94 4.79 -3.78
C THR A 46 -11.59 5.30 -4.24
N ILE A 47 -11.36 5.31 -5.56
CA ILE A 47 -10.16 5.91 -6.15
C ILE A 47 -10.10 7.40 -5.78
N ASP A 48 -11.16 8.16 -6.03
CA ASP A 48 -11.23 9.59 -5.72
C ASP A 48 -10.98 9.88 -4.24
N ARG A 49 -11.57 9.08 -3.34
CA ARG A 49 -11.34 9.20 -1.89
C ARG A 49 -9.88 8.95 -1.53
N VAL A 50 -9.28 7.87 -2.00
CA VAL A 50 -7.89 7.50 -1.65
C VAL A 50 -6.88 8.52 -2.18
N PHE A 51 -7.09 9.03 -3.39
CA PHE A 51 -6.25 10.10 -3.93
C PHE A 51 -6.42 11.41 -3.14
N SER A 52 -7.64 11.74 -2.72
CA SER A 52 -7.88 12.89 -1.83
C SER A 52 -7.19 12.72 -0.48
N ASN A 53 -7.34 11.54 0.14
CA ASN A 53 -6.67 11.19 1.39
C ASN A 53 -5.15 11.35 1.26
N MET A 54 -4.55 10.86 0.18
CA MET A 54 -3.09 10.91 -0.03
C MET A 54 -2.58 12.34 -0.25
N LEU A 55 -3.33 13.16 -1.00
CA LEU A 55 -2.89 14.50 -1.42
C LEU A 55 -3.26 15.61 -0.41
N ILE A 56 -4.30 15.39 0.39
CA ILE A 56 -4.89 16.42 1.25
C ILE A 56 -4.88 15.96 2.71
N ASP A 57 -5.53 14.86 3.05
CA ASP A 57 -5.78 14.53 4.45
C ASP A 57 -4.53 14.01 5.17
N LEU A 58 -3.76 13.12 4.53
CA LEU A 58 -2.50 12.60 5.05
C LEU A 58 -1.48 13.71 5.36
N PRO A 59 -1.16 14.65 4.44
CA PRO A 59 -0.25 15.75 4.76
C PRO A 59 -0.82 16.77 5.75
N CYS A 60 -2.14 16.75 6.02
CA CYS A 60 -2.78 17.60 7.02
C CYS A 60 -2.93 16.93 8.40
N ASN A 61 -2.77 15.60 8.50
CA ASN A 61 -2.94 14.89 9.76
C ASN A 61 -1.89 15.33 10.80
N ALA A 62 -2.38 15.77 11.97
CA ALA A 62 -1.54 16.41 12.98
C ALA A 62 -0.47 15.48 13.57
N PHE A 63 -0.78 14.19 13.75
CA PHE A 63 0.16 13.20 14.24
C PHE A 63 1.29 12.96 13.23
N TYR A 64 0.93 12.78 11.95
CA TYR A 64 1.88 12.58 10.88
C TYR A 64 2.80 13.79 10.69
N VAL A 65 2.25 15.00 10.64
CA VAL A 65 3.04 16.25 10.52
C VAL A 65 4.02 16.40 11.68
N LYS A 66 3.56 16.16 12.92
CA LYS A 66 4.39 16.26 14.12
C LYS A 66 5.55 15.24 14.15
N HIS A 67 5.36 14.08 13.53
CA HIS A 67 6.30 12.96 13.56
C HIS A 67 6.86 12.58 12.19
N PHE A 68 6.79 13.51 11.23
CA PHE A 68 7.03 13.28 9.82
C PHE A 68 8.36 12.56 9.55
N ASP A 69 9.48 13.08 10.06
CA ASP A 69 10.80 12.52 9.79
C ASP A 69 10.92 11.02 10.15
N ARG A 70 10.20 10.58 11.18
CA ARG A 70 10.28 9.19 11.67
C ARG A 70 9.29 8.29 10.93
N LEU A 71 8.06 8.78 10.71
CA LEU A 71 7.02 8.00 10.05
C LEU A 71 7.24 7.92 8.53
N HIS A 72 7.66 9.00 7.91
CA HIS A 72 7.92 9.07 6.47
C HIS A 72 9.07 8.15 6.05
N ALA A 73 10.12 8.05 6.87
CA ALA A 73 11.24 7.13 6.62
C ALA A 73 10.78 5.66 6.63
N ILE A 74 9.89 5.28 7.56
CA ILE A 74 9.32 3.93 7.62
C ILE A 74 8.40 3.69 6.44
N LEU A 75 7.51 4.65 6.11
CA LEU A 75 6.62 4.55 4.95
C LEU A 75 7.41 4.35 3.65
N THR A 76 8.49 5.11 3.46
CA THR A 76 9.40 4.96 2.30
C THR A 76 9.96 3.54 2.21
N THR A 77 10.41 2.99 3.34
CA THR A 77 10.95 1.63 3.40
C THR A 77 9.87 0.59 3.16
N ALA A 78 8.66 0.79 3.70
CA ALA A 78 7.54 -0.12 3.52
C ALA A 78 7.12 -0.23 2.05
N ILE A 79 7.09 0.88 1.31
CA ILE A 79 6.82 0.89 -0.12
C ILE A 79 7.88 0.11 -0.89
N ALA A 80 9.16 0.34 -0.61
CA ALA A 80 10.25 -0.40 -1.25
C ALA A 80 10.18 -1.91 -0.95
N ASN A 81 9.85 -2.28 0.29
CA ASN A 81 9.67 -3.68 0.69
C ASN A 81 8.49 -4.34 -0.01
N TRP A 82 7.35 -3.64 -0.15
CA TRP A 82 6.19 -4.15 -0.89
C TRP A 82 6.51 -4.35 -2.37
N GLN A 83 7.21 -3.40 -3.01
CA GLN A 83 7.66 -3.55 -4.40
C GLN A 83 8.61 -4.75 -4.57
N ALA A 84 9.53 -4.95 -3.62
CA ALA A 84 10.43 -6.10 -3.62
C ALA A 84 9.65 -7.42 -3.41
N ALA A 85 8.71 -7.45 -2.47
CA ALA A 85 7.84 -8.60 -2.20
C ALA A 85 7.05 -8.99 -3.46
N ASN A 86 6.40 -8.04 -4.14
CA ASN A 86 5.65 -8.31 -5.36
C ASN A 86 6.51 -8.92 -6.46
N LYS A 87 7.77 -8.48 -6.58
CA LYS A 87 8.71 -9.08 -7.52
C LYS A 87 9.08 -10.51 -7.13
N MET A 88 9.43 -10.72 -5.86
CA MET A 88 9.77 -12.04 -5.30
C MET A 88 8.61 -13.03 -5.44
N GLU A 89 7.36 -12.62 -5.24
CA GLU A 89 6.18 -13.47 -5.41
C GLU A 89 5.98 -13.92 -6.86
N ARG A 90 6.17 -12.98 -7.80
CA ARG A 90 5.91 -13.21 -9.22
C ARG A 90 7.01 -14.04 -9.88
N GLU A 91 8.26 -13.74 -9.57
CA GLU A 91 9.44 -14.27 -10.26
C GLU A 91 10.22 -15.31 -9.45
N GLY A 92 10.09 -15.29 -8.13
CA GLY A 92 10.97 -16.01 -7.22
C GLY A 92 10.55 -17.44 -6.87
N ASP A 93 11.49 -18.13 -6.22
CA ASP A 93 11.32 -19.48 -5.71
C ASP A 93 10.64 -19.53 -4.32
N ASP A 94 10.55 -20.73 -3.73
CA ASP A 94 9.91 -20.92 -2.43
C ASP A 94 10.62 -20.19 -1.28
N TYR A 95 11.93 -19.96 -1.39
CA TYR A 95 12.66 -19.17 -0.41
C TYR A 95 12.32 -17.68 -0.54
N GLU A 96 12.32 -17.15 -1.76
CA GLU A 96 11.94 -15.76 -2.03
C GLU A 96 10.49 -15.46 -1.64
N ARG A 97 9.56 -16.40 -1.88
CA ARG A 97 8.16 -16.30 -1.43
C ARG A 97 8.03 -16.26 0.09
N SER A 98 8.90 -16.97 0.82
CA SER A 98 8.91 -16.92 2.28
C SER A 98 9.35 -15.54 2.81
N ILE A 99 10.23 -14.87 2.08
CA ILE A 99 10.64 -13.49 2.39
C ILE A 99 9.51 -12.52 2.05
N ALA A 100 8.91 -12.67 0.86
CA ALA A 100 7.83 -11.80 0.39
C ALA A 100 6.62 -11.82 1.34
N PHE A 101 6.27 -13.01 1.85
CA PHE A 101 5.21 -13.20 2.84
C PHE A 101 5.34 -12.24 4.03
N ILE A 102 6.56 -12.00 4.50
CA ILE A 102 6.83 -11.08 5.60
C ILE A 102 6.92 -9.63 5.11
N LEU A 103 7.65 -9.38 4.02
CA LEU A 103 7.93 -8.03 3.54
C LEU A 103 6.69 -7.28 3.06
N ARG A 104 5.72 -7.96 2.45
CA ARG A 104 4.49 -7.34 1.92
C ARG A 104 3.68 -6.59 2.98
N SER A 105 3.85 -6.96 4.25
CA SER A 105 3.20 -6.31 5.39
C SER A 105 4.06 -5.27 6.11
N SER A 106 5.18 -4.81 5.54
CA SER A 106 6.11 -3.90 6.23
C SER A 106 5.48 -2.59 6.70
N TYR A 107 4.38 -2.13 6.08
CA TYR A 107 3.69 -0.90 6.50
C TYR A 107 3.17 -0.96 7.94
N VAL A 108 2.96 -2.16 8.51
CA VAL A 108 2.52 -2.32 9.90
C VAL A 108 3.54 -1.82 10.93
N ASP A 109 4.81 -1.65 10.54
CA ASP A 109 5.82 -1.03 11.39
C ASP A 109 5.51 0.45 11.69
N LEU A 110 4.64 1.10 10.91
CA LEU A 110 4.10 2.43 11.24
C LEU A 110 3.30 2.38 12.54
N VAL A 111 2.54 1.32 12.80
CA VAL A 111 1.80 1.16 14.06
C VAL A 111 2.76 0.98 15.23
N THR A 112 3.80 0.15 15.05
CA THR A 112 4.85 -0.03 16.05
C THR A 112 5.57 1.28 16.38
N GLN A 113 5.90 2.07 15.34
CA GLN A 113 6.54 3.36 15.53
C GLN A 113 5.60 4.38 16.19
N SER A 114 4.31 4.38 15.85
CA SER A 114 3.31 5.22 16.52
C SER A 114 3.15 4.83 18.00
N ALA A 115 3.11 3.53 18.30
CA ALA A 115 3.11 3.03 19.68
C ALA A 115 4.38 3.44 20.44
N TYR A 116 5.55 3.48 19.79
CA TYR A 116 6.77 4.04 20.40
C TYR A 116 6.61 5.51 20.75
N LEU A 117 6.06 6.31 19.82
CA LEU A 117 5.90 7.76 20.02
C LEU A 117 4.92 8.09 21.15
N LEU A 118 3.92 7.24 21.38
CA LEU A 118 2.85 7.45 22.37
C LEU A 118 3.10 6.74 23.71
N GLY A 119 3.76 5.59 23.69
CA GLY A 119 3.94 4.70 24.85
C GLY A 119 5.39 4.37 25.20
N GLY A 120 6.35 4.80 24.39
CA GLY A 120 7.77 4.51 24.58
C GLY A 120 8.16 3.09 24.18
N ALA A 121 9.43 2.76 24.39
CA ALA A 121 10.05 1.54 23.86
C ALA A 121 9.42 0.24 24.37
N ALA A 122 9.04 0.18 25.65
CA ALA A 122 8.45 -1.03 26.23
C ALA A 122 7.08 -1.33 25.58
N TRP A 123 6.25 -0.30 25.41
CA TRP A 123 4.95 -0.42 24.75
C TRP A 123 5.09 -0.83 23.29
N ALA A 124 6.01 -0.18 22.56
CA ALA A 124 6.26 -0.49 21.16
C ALA A 124 6.65 -1.96 20.93
N ARG A 125 7.45 -2.55 21.83
CA ARG A 125 7.84 -3.97 21.72
C ARG A 125 6.66 -4.90 21.86
N GLN A 126 5.76 -4.63 22.81
CA GLN A 126 4.54 -5.40 22.97
C GLN A 126 3.66 -5.29 21.71
N VAL A 127 3.41 -4.06 21.25
CA VAL A 127 2.59 -3.82 20.04
C VAL A 127 3.22 -4.48 18.81
N ALA A 128 4.55 -4.45 18.67
CA ALA A 128 5.26 -5.08 17.55
C ALA A 128 5.02 -6.60 17.48
N GLU A 129 5.03 -7.29 18.62
CA GLU A 129 4.72 -8.72 18.68
C GLU A 129 3.26 -8.98 18.27
N GLU A 130 2.34 -8.27 18.92
CA GLU A 130 0.90 -8.47 18.71
C GLU A 130 0.48 -8.18 17.27
N ILE A 131 0.95 -7.09 16.68
CA ILE A 131 0.62 -6.73 15.30
C ILE A 131 1.19 -7.72 14.30
N ARG A 132 2.43 -8.19 14.49
CA ARG A 132 3.01 -9.18 13.57
C ARG A 132 2.28 -10.51 13.61
N LEU A 133 1.88 -10.96 14.79
CA LEU A 133 1.04 -12.14 14.95
C LEU A 133 -0.33 -11.94 14.32
N MET A 134 -0.91 -10.75 14.44
CA MET A 134 -2.21 -10.44 13.82
C MET A 134 -2.14 -10.41 12.29
N THR A 135 -1.11 -9.77 11.73
CA THR A 135 -0.98 -9.59 10.28
C THR A 135 -0.67 -10.88 9.54
N HIS A 136 0.02 -11.83 10.17
CA HIS A 136 0.38 -13.11 9.54
C HIS A 136 -0.51 -14.28 9.98
N ARG A 137 -1.73 -14.01 10.48
CA ARG A 137 -2.68 -15.04 10.92
C ARG A 137 -3.08 -16.03 9.83
N GLU A 138 -3.00 -15.65 8.56
CA GLU A 138 -3.31 -16.53 7.43
C GLU A 138 -2.33 -17.71 7.30
N THR A 139 -1.19 -17.64 8.02
CA THR A 139 -0.05 -18.58 7.96
C THR A 139 0.64 -18.61 6.60
N TYR A 140 1.90 -19.08 6.57
CA TYR A 140 2.63 -19.20 5.32
C TYR A 140 1.96 -20.19 4.33
N GLY A 141 1.42 -21.30 4.83
CA GLY A 141 0.73 -22.28 3.98
C GLY A 141 -0.52 -21.70 3.33
N GLY A 142 -1.38 -21.02 4.10
CA GLY A 142 -2.58 -20.38 3.57
C GLY A 142 -2.28 -19.28 2.56
N TYR A 143 -1.17 -18.56 2.76
CA TYR A 143 -0.65 -17.60 1.79
C TYR A 143 -0.21 -18.25 0.47
N LEU A 144 0.55 -19.36 0.51
CA LEU A 144 0.94 -20.07 -0.71
C LEU A 144 -0.28 -20.56 -1.51
N GLU A 145 -1.30 -21.09 -0.82
CA GLU A 145 -2.54 -21.49 -1.47
C GLU A 145 -3.27 -20.30 -2.13
N ALA A 146 -3.20 -19.11 -1.53
CA ALA A 146 -3.79 -17.90 -2.09
C ALA A 146 -3.08 -17.48 -3.38
N LEU A 147 -1.74 -17.46 -3.37
CA LEU A 147 -0.92 -17.17 -4.55
C LEU A 147 -1.19 -18.15 -5.70
N ASP A 148 -1.32 -19.44 -5.40
CA ASP A 148 -1.62 -20.45 -6.43
C ASP A 148 -3.01 -20.23 -7.05
N ARG A 149 -4.02 -19.89 -6.23
CA ARG A 149 -5.36 -19.56 -6.72
C ARG A 149 -5.34 -18.32 -7.62
N GLU A 150 -4.60 -17.30 -7.23
CA GLU A 150 -4.47 -16.05 -7.97
C GLU A 150 -3.76 -16.26 -9.31
N ARG A 151 -2.63 -17.00 -9.32
CA ARG A 151 -1.92 -17.39 -10.53
C ARG A 151 -2.83 -18.15 -11.50
N ALA A 152 -3.61 -19.11 -11.00
CA ALA A 152 -4.57 -19.85 -11.80
C ALA A 152 -5.70 -18.96 -12.36
N ARG A 153 -6.15 -17.93 -11.64
CA ARG A 153 -7.12 -16.95 -12.15
C ARG A 153 -6.52 -16.10 -13.28
N ARG A 154 -5.29 -15.61 -13.11
CA ARG A 154 -4.56 -14.82 -14.12
C ARG A 154 -4.35 -15.62 -15.41
N GLU A 155 -4.00 -16.89 -15.31
CA GLU A 155 -3.87 -17.78 -16.47
C GLU A 155 -5.20 -18.01 -17.20
N LYS A 156 -6.32 -18.16 -16.46
CA LYS A 156 -7.66 -18.30 -17.04
C LYS A 156 -8.22 -17.00 -17.63
N GLY A 157 -7.89 -15.85 -17.04
CA GLY A 157 -8.30 -14.51 -17.50
C GLY A 157 -7.42 -13.93 -18.62
N GLY A 158 -6.21 -14.46 -18.83
CA GLY A 158 -5.24 -14.00 -19.82
C GLY A 158 -5.60 -14.21 -21.30
N GLY A 159 -6.81 -14.69 -21.60
CA GLY A 159 -7.32 -14.87 -22.96
C GLY A 159 -7.66 -13.58 -23.72
N VAL A 160 -7.65 -12.42 -23.06
CA VAL A 160 -7.86 -11.12 -23.72
C VAL A 160 -6.58 -10.30 -23.68
N ARG A 161 -5.60 -10.73 -24.49
CA ARG A 161 -4.60 -9.78 -25.00
C ARG A 161 -5.32 -8.87 -25.99
N SER A 162 -5.72 -7.69 -25.54
CA SER A 162 -5.96 -6.57 -26.45
C SER A 162 -4.64 -6.28 -27.14
N ALA A 163 -4.49 -6.81 -28.35
CA ALA A 163 -3.45 -6.41 -29.26
C ALA A 163 -3.68 -4.93 -29.57
N LEU A 164 -2.85 -4.05 -29.03
CA LEU A 164 -2.64 -2.76 -29.70
C LEU A 164 -2.19 -3.11 -31.13
N PRO A 165 -2.90 -2.65 -32.18
CA PRO A 165 -2.49 -2.93 -33.53
C PRO A 165 -1.10 -2.32 -33.75
N GLU A 166 -0.16 -3.13 -34.24
CA GLU A 166 1.13 -2.66 -34.72
C GLU A 166 0.89 -1.54 -35.75
N GLY A 167 1.21 -0.29 -35.39
CA GLY A 167 1.04 0.85 -36.29
C GLY A 167 0.53 2.16 -35.69
N ALA A 168 0.29 2.26 -34.38
CA ALA A 168 -0.06 3.55 -33.76
C ALA A 168 1.16 4.49 -33.68
N VAL A 169 1.47 5.15 -34.78
CA VAL A 169 2.39 6.29 -34.82
C VAL A 169 1.76 7.42 -34.00
N LEU A 170 2.41 7.80 -32.91
CA LEU A 170 2.11 9.00 -32.13
C LEU A 170 2.20 10.22 -33.07
N VAL A 171 1.06 10.72 -33.53
CA VAL A 171 0.98 12.02 -34.20
C VAL A 171 1.10 13.09 -33.12
N ALA A 172 2.27 13.70 -33.00
CA ALA A 172 2.49 14.84 -32.11
C ALA A 172 1.49 15.98 -32.40
N PRO A 173 1.03 16.73 -31.39
CA PRO A 173 0.09 17.82 -31.61
C PRO A 173 0.76 18.93 -32.44
N ARG A 174 0.10 19.34 -33.53
CA ARG A 174 0.52 20.49 -34.35
C ARG A 174 0.62 21.74 -33.49
N GLU A 175 1.81 22.34 -33.44
CA GLU A 175 2.01 23.69 -32.89
C GLU A 175 1.07 24.68 -33.59
N LYS A 176 0.20 25.33 -32.81
CA LYS A 176 -0.57 26.49 -33.29
C LYS A 176 0.40 27.65 -33.45
N LYS A 177 0.84 27.92 -34.68
CA LYS A 177 1.53 29.17 -35.02
C LYS A 177 0.60 30.36 -34.73
N HIS A 178 0.94 31.15 -33.71
CA HIS A 178 0.37 32.48 -33.53
C HIS A 178 0.88 33.40 -34.65
N PRO A 179 -0.01 34.15 -35.33
CA PRO A 179 0.44 35.14 -36.31
C PRO A 179 1.01 36.36 -35.57
N VAL A 180 2.30 36.61 -35.79
CA VAL A 180 2.96 37.86 -35.44
C VAL A 180 2.41 38.95 -36.37
N LYS A 181 1.80 40.00 -35.81
CA LYS A 181 1.41 41.20 -36.55
C LYS A 181 2.68 42.01 -36.90
N PRO A 182 2.87 42.43 -38.15
CA PRO A 182 3.91 43.40 -38.48
C PRO A 182 3.49 44.81 -38.04
N SER A 183 4.51 45.65 -37.89
CA SER A 183 4.53 47.03 -37.39
C SER A 183 3.60 47.98 -38.13
#